data_AF-A0A1Q8A4G0-F1
#
_entry.id   AF-A0A1Q8A4G0-F1
#
_cell.length_a   1.000
_cell.length_b   1.000
_cell.length_c   1.000
_cell.angle_alpha   90.00
_cell.angle_beta   90.00
_cell.angle_gamma   90.00
#
_symmetry.space_group_name_H-M   'P 1'
#
loop_
_entity.id
_entity.type
_entity.pdbx_description
1 polymer ?
#
loop_
_entity_poly.entity_id
_entity_poly.type
_entity_poly.pdbx_seq_one_letter_code
_entity_poly.pdbx_strand_id
1 'polypeptide(L)'
;MIEGPTSEVEGQGARDVPDVPIEQFVVFERPDVRVEDLTSFETIPPATIETVRRKGQFREWIESLAFTVLFVLIFTNYIAQATQVPTESMKPTIMVGDHFFLDKIAFPANYPAVVRPYLPHRSIRRGDIIAFKSPTDGNIPFVKRVIGMPGDTVEVRNKNLFINGDRLDEPYKIHVDSTVYSQDPWTPEELKVRDNYGPATVPANSYFVMGDNRDNSNDSRYWGFVTWDEVIGKPLFIYWSYESDPYLPGEKSIREWLYSYGSIAIHFFNRTRWFRIGTLVD
;
A
#
# COMPACT_ATOMS: atom_id res chain seq x y z
N MET A 1 -19.45 62.75 60.37
CA MET A 1 -20.07 62.34 59.10
C MET A 1 -19.06 61.45 58.40
N ILE A 2 -19.29 60.12 58.37
CA ILE A 2 -19.86 59.36 57.22
C ILE A 2 -18.76 59.17 56.15
N GLU A 3 -18.38 58.01 55.60
CA GLU A 3 -18.70 56.57 55.65
C GLU A 3 -17.55 55.85 54.86
N GLY A 4 -17.49 54.51 54.88
CA GLY A 4 -16.51 53.66 54.14
C GLY A 4 -16.68 53.65 52.59
N PRO A 5 -16.23 52.62 51.82
CA PRO A 5 -16.18 51.20 52.17
C PRO A 5 -14.93 50.39 51.72
N THR A 6 -14.96 49.13 52.17
CA THR A 6 -14.15 47.93 51.88
C THR A 6 -14.34 47.35 50.46
N SER A 7 -13.32 46.67 49.91
CA SER A 7 -13.49 45.34 49.28
C SER A 7 -12.17 44.58 49.09
N GLU A 8 -12.20 43.31 49.49
CA GLU A 8 -11.20 42.25 49.34
C GLU A 8 -10.96 41.84 47.87
N VAL A 9 -9.76 41.32 47.56
CA VAL A 9 -9.58 40.20 46.63
C VAL A 9 -8.46 39.30 47.13
N GLU A 10 -8.85 38.11 47.59
CA GLU A 10 -8.04 36.91 47.81
C GLU A 10 -7.67 36.26 46.46
N GLY A 11 -6.48 35.66 46.32
CA GLY A 11 -6.14 34.91 45.10
C GLY A 11 -4.67 34.47 44.97
N GLN A 12 -4.36 33.32 45.56
CA GLN A 12 -3.10 32.57 45.60
C GLN A 12 -2.42 32.30 44.24
N GLY A 13 -1.09 32.12 44.25
CA GLY A 13 -0.35 31.44 43.17
C GLY A 13 1.14 31.77 43.03
N ALA A 14 1.91 31.69 44.13
CA ALA A 14 3.37 31.83 44.12
C ALA A 14 4.02 30.75 43.23
N ARG A 15 4.92 31.16 42.32
CA ARG A 15 5.86 30.24 41.68
C ARG A 15 7.16 30.29 42.47
N ASP A 16 7.51 29.16 43.10
CA ASP A 16 8.77 28.90 43.78
C ASP A 16 9.95 29.28 42.87
N VAL A 17 10.63 30.37 43.22
CA VAL A 17 12.02 30.60 42.82
C VAL A 17 12.85 30.03 43.96
N PRO A 18 13.64 28.96 43.75
CA PRO A 18 14.48 28.44 44.82
C PRO A 18 15.52 29.50 45.20
N ASP A 19 15.53 29.84 46.49
CA ASP A 19 16.47 30.75 47.11
C ASP A 19 17.82 30.03 47.20
N VAL A 20 18.70 30.26 46.20
CA VAL A 20 20.02 29.64 46.18
C VAL A 20 20.95 30.50 47.05
N PRO A 21 21.49 29.97 48.16
CA PRO A 21 22.43 30.72 48.99
C PRO A 21 23.68 31.10 48.18
N ILE A 22 24.13 32.34 48.34
CA ILE A 22 25.19 33.02 47.56
C ILE A 22 26.55 32.28 47.62
N GLU A 23 26.71 31.28 48.50
CA GLU A 23 27.94 30.52 48.68
C GLU A 23 28.23 29.46 47.60
N GLN A 24 27.36 29.27 46.60
CA GLN A 24 27.56 28.31 45.50
C GLN A 24 28.10 28.91 44.18
N PHE A 25 28.53 30.17 44.16
CA PHE A 25 29.25 30.68 43.01
C PHE A 25 30.67 30.14 42.99
N VAL A 26 30.95 29.22 42.06
CA VAL A 26 32.32 28.86 41.69
C VAL A 26 32.96 30.10 41.07
N VAL A 27 33.80 30.78 41.84
CA VAL A 27 34.65 31.86 41.34
C VAL A 27 35.70 31.21 40.42
N PHE A 28 35.49 31.30 39.11
CA PHE A 28 36.57 31.05 38.16
C PHE A 28 37.54 32.24 38.25
N GLU A 29 38.55 32.13 39.12
CA GLU A 29 39.70 33.03 39.09
C GLU A 29 40.45 32.81 37.78
N ARG A 30 40.24 33.73 36.84
CA ARG A 30 41.06 33.87 35.64
C ARG A 30 42.21 34.84 35.98
N PRO A 31 43.44 34.35 36.18
CA PRO A 31 44.57 35.17 36.64
C PRO A 31 45.12 36.14 35.59
N ASP A 32 44.54 36.14 34.39
CA ASP A 32 44.95 36.92 33.22
C ASP A 32 44.14 38.21 32.99
N VAL A 33 43.11 38.48 33.80
CA VAL A 33 42.25 39.66 33.61
C VAL A 33 42.61 40.75 34.62
N ARG A 34 43.20 41.85 34.16
CA ARG A 34 43.44 43.03 35.01
C ARG A 34 42.14 43.78 35.24
N VAL A 35 41.90 44.22 36.48
CA VAL A 35 40.68 44.95 36.89
C VAL A 35 40.48 46.25 36.09
N GLU A 36 41.56 46.80 35.54
CA GLU A 36 41.59 47.99 34.68
C GLU A 36 40.81 47.80 33.37
N ASP A 37 40.79 46.56 32.84
CA ASP A 37 40.12 46.21 31.58
C ASP A 37 38.59 46.02 31.74
N LEU A 38 38.08 46.04 32.98
CA LEU A 38 36.65 45.90 33.29
C LEU A 38 35.89 47.23 33.28
N THR A 39 36.54 48.34 32.91
CA THR A 39 35.96 49.70 32.99
C THR A 39 35.23 50.16 31.73
N SER A 40 35.25 49.38 30.64
CA SER A 40 34.43 49.66 29.46
C SER A 40 33.23 48.70 29.40
N PHE A 41 32.12 49.11 30.02
CA PHE A 41 30.82 48.56 29.66
C PHE A 41 30.43 49.13 28.31
N GLU A 42 30.89 48.50 27.23
CA GLU A 42 30.33 48.74 25.92
C GLU A 42 28.88 48.23 25.97
N THR A 43 27.93 49.15 26.05
CA THR A 43 26.52 48.80 25.89
C THR A 43 26.36 48.24 24.49
N ILE A 44 26.31 46.91 24.38
CA ILE A 44 25.92 46.23 23.15
C ILE A 44 24.61 46.89 22.73
N PRO A 45 24.53 47.58 21.57
CA PRO A 45 23.29 48.17 21.12
C PRO A 45 22.26 47.05 21.14
N PRO A 46 21.04 47.28 21.64
CA PRO A 46 20.05 46.22 21.80
C PRO A 46 19.91 45.54 20.45
N ALA A 47 20.55 44.38 20.31
CA ALA A 47 20.52 43.60 19.10
C ALA A 47 19.04 43.43 18.82
N THR A 48 18.64 43.87 17.64
CA THR A 48 17.26 43.84 17.18
C THR A 48 16.75 42.46 17.53
N ILE A 49 15.91 42.36 18.57
CA ILE A 49 15.33 41.08 18.96
C ILE A 49 14.45 40.78 17.77
N GLU A 50 14.98 40.01 16.81
CA GLU A 50 14.16 39.38 15.79
C GLU A 50 13.15 38.59 16.58
N THR A 51 11.96 39.17 16.70
CA THR A 51 10.82 38.50 17.28
C THR A 51 10.61 37.29 16.40
N VAL A 52 11.11 36.14 16.83
CA VAL A 52 10.80 34.85 16.22
C VAL A 52 9.29 34.74 16.40
N ARG A 53 8.58 35.16 15.36
CA ARG A 53 7.12 35.28 15.35
C ARG A 53 6.60 33.87 15.53
N ARG A 54 6.30 33.48 16.77
CA ARG A 54 5.65 32.20 17.08
C ARG A 54 4.44 32.10 16.17
N LYS A 55 4.45 31.13 15.25
CA LYS A 55 3.26 30.82 14.46
C LYS A 55 2.14 30.53 15.48
N GLY A 56 0.96 31.09 15.27
CA GLY A 56 -0.15 30.88 16.19
C GLY A 56 -0.46 29.38 16.30
N GLN A 57 -0.75 28.87 17.50
CA GLN A 57 -1.01 27.45 17.73
C GLN A 57 -2.04 26.87 16.73
N PHE A 58 -3.08 27.62 16.38
CA PHE A 58 -4.07 27.22 15.38
C PHE A 58 -3.48 26.98 13.98
N ARG A 59 -2.50 27.78 13.57
CA ARG A 59 -1.81 27.62 12.28
C ARG A 59 -0.94 26.35 12.28
N GLU A 60 -0.29 26.02 13.39
CA GLU A 60 0.51 24.79 13.52
C GLU A 60 -0.37 23.54 13.42
N TRP A 61 -1.56 23.58 14.03
CA TRP A 61 -2.56 22.51 13.90
C TRP A 61 -3.06 22.34 12.46
N ILE A 62 -3.39 23.44 11.77
CA ILE A 62 -3.80 23.40 10.36
C ILE A 62 -2.65 22.93 9.46
N GLU A 63 -1.42 23.42 9.66
CA GLU A 63 -0.25 22.99 8.88
C GLU A 63 0.00 21.49 9.05
N SER A 64 -0.11 20.96 10.27
CA SER A 64 0.06 19.53 10.56
C SER A 64 -1.06 18.67 9.95
N LEU A 65 -2.30 19.14 10.03
CA LEU A 65 -3.44 18.47 9.40
C LEU A 65 -3.32 18.47 7.88
N ALA A 66 -3.00 19.61 7.27
CA ALA A 66 -2.82 19.75 5.84
C ALA A 66 -1.66 18.87 5.35
N PHE A 67 -0.54 18.85 6.08
CA PHE A 67 0.58 17.97 5.78
C PHE A 67 0.17 16.49 5.87
N THR A 68 -0.59 16.11 6.90
CA THR A 68 -1.05 14.73 7.07
C THR A 68 -1.99 14.30 5.94
N VAL A 69 -2.97 15.16 5.59
CA VAL A 69 -3.89 14.90 4.48
C VAL A 69 -3.12 14.80 3.16
N LEU A 70 -2.20 15.73 2.89
CA LEU A 70 -1.37 15.70 1.69
C LEU A 70 -0.50 14.44 1.64
N PHE A 71 0.13 14.07 2.76
CA PHE A 71 0.93 12.86 2.89
C PHE A 71 0.09 11.62 2.62
N VAL A 72 -1.08 11.48 3.23
CA VAL A 72 -1.99 10.33 3.00
C VAL A 72 -2.43 10.28 1.55
N LEU A 73 -2.78 11.41 0.92
CA LEU A 73 -3.17 11.46 -0.48
C LEU A 73 -2.02 11.05 -1.42
N ILE A 74 -0.81 11.55 -1.19
CA ILE A 74 0.36 11.16 -1.97
C ILE A 74 0.70 9.67 -1.75
N PHE A 75 0.70 9.23 -0.48
CA PHE A 75 1.08 7.87 -0.11
C PHE A 75 0.10 6.84 -0.68
N THR A 76 -1.20 7.05 -0.51
CA THR A 76 -2.23 6.10 -0.97
C THR A 76 -2.39 6.07 -2.48
N ASN A 77 -2.19 7.22 -3.15
CA ASN A 77 -2.33 7.28 -4.60
C ASN A 77 -1.09 6.68 -5.31
N TYR A 78 0.11 7.03 -4.83
CA TYR A 78 1.36 6.75 -5.53
C TYR A 78 2.21 5.65 -4.88
N ILE A 79 2.34 5.61 -3.55
CA ILE A 79 3.32 4.73 -2.90
C ILE A 79 2.77 3.32 -2.72
N ALA A 80 1.64 3.19 -2.05
CA ALA A 80 1.10 1.89 -1.68
C ALA A 80 -0.43 1.91 -1.69
N GLN A 81 -1.01 0.99 -2.47
CA GLN A 81 -2.44 0.74 -2.45
C GLN A 81 -2.70 -0.57 -1.70
N ALA A 82 -3.49 -0.48 -0.63
CA ALA A 82 -4.07 -1.65 0.02
C ALA A 82 -5.19 -2.20 -0.87
N THR A 83 -5.11 -3.48 -1.24
CA THR A 83 -6.17 -4.15 -2.00
C THR A 83 -6.51 -5.48 -1.34
N GLN A 84 -7.79 -5.83 -1.39
CA GLN A 84 -8.30 -7.12 -0.94
C GLN A 84 -8.48 -8.03 -2.14
N VAL A 85 -8.07 -9.29 -2.02
CA VAL A 85 -8.29 -10.29 -3.07
C VAL A 85 -9.68 -10.89 -2.92
N PRO A 86 -10.57 -10.69 -3.92
CA PRO A 86 -11.95 -11.17 -3.83
C PRO A 86 -12.17 -12.56 -4.43
N THR A 87 -11.19 -13.09 -5.18
CA THR A 87 -11.38 -14.29 -6.04
C THR A 87 -10.40 -15.40 -5.72
N GLU A 88 -10.75 -16.62 -6.10
CA GLU A 88 -9.97 -17.84 -5.85
C GLU A 88 -8.94 -18.18 -6.95
N SER A 89 -8.85 -17.34 -7.98
CA SER A 89 -8.07 -17.61 -9.19
C SER A 89 -6.58 -17.78 -8.96
N MET A 90 -6.05 -17.27 -7.85
CA MET A 90 -4.63 -17.34 -7.49
C MET A 90 -4.34 -18.35 -6.36
N LYS A 91 -5.29 -19.20 -5.99
CA LYS A 91 -5.02 -20.30 -5.03
C LYS A 91 -3.95 -21.24 -5.63
N PRO A 92 -3.02 -21.78 -4.81
CA PRO A 92 -2.89 -21.59 -3.36
C PRO A 92 -2.06 -20.36 -2.95
N THR A 93 -1.40 -19.70 -3.90
CA THR A 93 -0.47 -18.59 -3.66
C THR A 93 -1.14 -17.40 -2.98
N ILE A 94 -2.25 -16.94 -3.53
CA ILE A 94 -3.08 -15.87 -2.96
C ILE A 94 -4.49 -16.43 -2.74
N MET A 95 -4.99 -16.23 -1.53
CA MET A 95 -6.28 -16.74 -1.09
C MET A 95 -7.29 -15.59 -0.96
N VAL A 96 -8.58 -15.91 -1.06
CA VAL A 96 -9.66 -14.95 -0.80
C VAL A 96 -9.51 -14.35 0.59
N GLY A 97 -9.63 -13.03 0.71
CA GLY A 97 -9.46 -12.31 1.98
C GLY A 97 -8.01 -12.02 2.36
N ASP A 98 -7.03 -12.38 1.52
CA ASP A 98 -5.69 -11.81 1.62
C ASP A 98 -5.71 -10.33 1.24
N HIS A 99 -4.99 -9.54 2.02
CA HIS A 99 -4.73 -8.14 1.78
C HIS A 99 -3.23 -7.92 1.63
N PHE A 100 -2.84 -7.25 0.55
CA PHE A 100 -1.44 -6.95 0.26
C PHE A 100 -1.26 -5.52 -0.23
N PHE A 101 -0.02 -5.07 -0.18
CA PHE A 101 0.38 -3.82 -0.82
C PHE A 101 0.91 -4.08 -2.22
N LEU A 102 0.56 -3.18 -3.14
CA LEU A 102 1.11 -3.13 -4.49
C LEU A 102 2.32 -2.19 -4.55
N ASP A 103 3.43 -2.69 -5.06
CA ASP A 103 4.54 -1.86 -5.55
C ASP A 103 4.11 -1.18 -6.84
N LYS A 104 3.65 0.05 -6.71
CA LYS A 104 3.27 0.93 -7.83
C LYS A 104 4.45 1.71 -8.40
N ILE A 105 5.47 1.97 -7.57
CA ILE A 105 6.59 2.87 -7.93
C ILE A 105 7.37 2.31 -9.12
N ALA A 106 7.47 0.98 -9.21
CA ALA A 106 8.07 0.27 -10.32
C ALA A 106 7.31 0.36 -11.66
N PHE A 107 6.10 0.93 -11.69
CA PHE A 107 5.17 0.90 -12.83
C PHE A 107 4.74 2.32 -13.24
N PRO A 108 5.59 3.05 -13.99
CA PRO A 108 5.39 4.45 -14.31
C PRO A 108 4.15 4.76 -15.16
N ALA A 109 3.55 3.77 -15.82
CA ALA A 109 2.29 3.94 -16.56
C ALA A 109 1.19 4.63 -15.72
N ASN A 110 1.20 4.40 -14.41
CA ASN A 110 0.22 4.96 -13.47
C ASN A 110 0.52 6.39 -13.00
N TYR A 111 1.62 6.99 -13.46
CA TYR A 111 2.07 8.31 -13.03
C TYR A 111 1.95 9.36 -14.14
N PRO A 112 1.79 10.66 -13.77
CA PRO A 112 1.83 11.76 -14.73
C PRO A 112 3.11 11.73 -15.57
N ALA A 113 3.00 12.05 -16.87
CA ALA A 113 4.11 11.98 -17.83
C ALA A 113 5.37 12.73 -17.39
N VAL A 114 5.22 13.80 -16.62
CA VAL A 114 6.33 14.60 -16.06
C VAL A 114 7.16 13.85 -15.00
N VAL A 115 6.57 12.88 -14.30
CA VAL A 115 7.25 12.11 -13.23
C VAL A 115 7.82 10.79 -13.76
N ARG A 116 7.22 10.21 -14.81
CA ARG A 116 7.61 8.90 -15.37
C ARG A 116 9.12 8.71 -15.60
N PRO A 117 9.89 9.69 -16.14
CA PRO A 117 11.31 9.51 -16.39
C PRO A 117 12.17 9.35 -15.12
N TYR A 118 11.68 9.81 -13.98
CA TYR A 118 12.41 9.78 -12.71
C TYR A 118 12.09 8.54 -11.87
N LEU A 119 11.13 7.72 -12.31
CA LEU A 119 10.72 6.51 -11.61
C LEU A 119 11.57 5.30 -12.04
N PRO A 120 11.83 4.36 -11.12
CA PRO A 120 12.51 3.13 -11.45
C PRO A 120 11.66 2.32 -12.44
N HIS A 121 12.29 1.87 -13.52
CA HIS A 121 11.67 0.96 -14.47
C HIS A 121 12.04 -0.47 -14.06
N ARG A 122 11.12 -1.17 -13.38
CA ARG A 122 11.33 -2.59 -13.10
C ARG A 122 10.75 -3.40 -14.24
N SER A 123 11.58 -4.24 -14.86
CA SER A 123 11.09 -5.19 -15.86
C SER A 123 10.23 -6.25 -15.20
N ILE A 124 9.05 -6.50 -15.76
CA ILE A 124 8.24 -7.68 -15.45
C ILE A 124 8.98 -8.90 -16.01
N ARG A 125 9.03 -9.98 -15.24
CA ARG A 125 9.63 -11.25 -15.64
C ARG A 125 8.57 -12.35 -15.68
N ARG A 126 8.83 -13.40 -16.45
CA ARG A 126 8.02 -14.62 -16.41
C ARG A 126 7.96 -15.14 -14.97
N GLY A 127 6.78 -15.55 -14.54
CA GLY A 127 6.51 -16.01 -13.19
C GLY A 127 6.14 -14.88 -12.22
N ASP A 128 6.37 -13.61 -12.54
CA ASP A 128 5.96 -12.52 -11.65
C ASP A 128 4.43 -12.47 -11.51
N ILE A 129 3.93 -12.19 -10.31
CA ILE A 129 2.52 -11.86 -10.10
C ILE A 129 2.32 -10.37 -10.30
N ILE A 130 1.32 -9.99 -11.10
CA ILE A 130 0.98 -8.60 -11.38
C ILE A 130 -0.48 -8.32 -11.09
N ALA A 131 -0.76 -7.10 -10.64
CA ALA A 131 -2.08 -6.52 -10.62
C ALA A 131 -2.26 -5.58 -11.81
N PHE A 132 -3.41 -5.65 -12.47
CA PHE A 132 -3.72 -4.87 -13.67
C PHE A 132 -5.21 -4.52 -13.70
N LYS A 133 -5.57 -3.57 -14.57
CA LYS A 133 -6.97 -3.14 -14.75
C LYS A 133 -7.81 -4.30 -15.30
N SER A 134 -8.96 -4.57 -14.68
CA SER A 134 -9.84 -5.64 -15.16
C SER A 134 -10.43 -5.31 -16.54
N PRO A 135 -10.41 -6.26 -17.49
CA PRO A 135 -10.99 -6.07 -18.81
C PRO A 135 -12.54 -6.04 -18.82
N THR A 136 -13.19 -6.49 -17.74
CA THR A 136 -14.66 -6.56 -17.67
C THR A 136 -15.30 -5.29 -17.12
N ASP A 137 -14.86 -4.83 -15.94
CA ASP A 137 -15.56 -3.75 -15.21
C ASP A 137 -14.66 -2.63 -14.68
N GLY A 138 -13.34 -2.67 -14.92
CA GLY A 138 -12.37 -1.60 -14.60
C GLY A 138 -12.20 -1.19 -13.12
N ASN A 139 -13.17 -1.47 -12.26
CA ASN A 139 -13.25 -0.99 -10.87
C ASN A 139 -12.50 -1.87 -9.88
N ILE A 140 -12.39 -3.18 -10.17
CA ILE A 140 -11.69 -4.14 -9.32
C ILE A 140 -10.46 -4.63 -10.08
N PRO A 141 -9.23 -4.38 -9.59
CA PRO A 141 -8.03 -4.85 -10.26
C PRO A 141 -7.95 -6.38 -10.25
N PHE A 142 -7.47 -6.96 -11.34
CA PHE A 142 -7.20 -8.39 -11.43
C PHE A 142 -5.77 -8.68 -11.03
N VAL A 143 -5.56 -9.82 -10.38
CA VAL A 143 -4.25 -10.31 -9.97
C VAL A 143 -4.03 -11.65 -10.67
N LYS A 144 -2.95 -11.77 -11.43
CA LYS A 144 -2.59 -12.98 -12.19
C LYS A 144 -1.07 -13.13 -12.25
N ARG A 145 -0.61 -14.34 -12.56
CA ARG A 145 0.79 -14.64 -12.82
C ARG A 145 1.12 -14.44 -14.28
N VAL A 146 2.27 -13.81 -14.56
CA VAL A 146 2.79 -13.62 -15.91
C VAL A 146 3.36 -14.93 -16.42
N ILE A 147 2.75 -15.43 -17.48
CA ILE A 147 3.08 -16.71 -18.08
C ILE A 147 3.83 -16.52 -19.39
N GLY A 148 3.38 -15.62 -20.27
CA GLY A 148 4.01 -15.33 -21.55
C GLY A 148 4.55 -13.90 -21.60
N MET A 149 5.79 -13.76 -22.07
CA MET A 149 6.50 -12.50 -22.29
C MET A 149 6.35 -12.06 -23.75
N PRO A 150 6.56 -10.77 -24.08
CA PRO A 150 6.53 -10.30 -25.46
C PRO A 150 7.36 -11.18 -26.41
N GLY A 151 6.74 -11.66 -27.49
CA GLY A 151 7.35 -12.54 -28.49
C GLY A 151 7.25 -14.04 -28.22
N ASP A 152 6.82 -14.46 -27.02
CA ASP A 152 6.59 -15.88 -26.76
C ASP A 152 5.39 -16.43 -27.52
N THR A 153 5.44 -17.71 -27.86
CA THR A 153 4.27 -18.48 -28.28
C THR A 153 3.77 -19.32 -27.11
N VAL A 154 2.53 -19.06 -26.68
CA VAL A 154 1.89 -19.77 -25.57
C VAL A 154 0.89 -20.78 -26.13
N GLU A 155 0.94 -22.00 -25.62
CA GLU A 155 0.02 -23.08 -25.98
C GLU A 155 -0.36 -23.87 -24.72
N VAL A 156 -1.63 -24.21 -24.57
CA VAL A 156 -2.10 -25.16 -23.55
C VAL A 156 -2.60 -26.40 -24.29
N ARG A 157 -2.09 -27.58 -23.91
CA ARG A 157 -2.54 -28.87 -24.43
C ARG A 157 -2.88 -29.79 -23.28
N ASN A 158 -4.13 -30.22 -23.19
CA ASN A 158 -4.62 -31.11 -22.14
C ASN A 158 -4.17 -30.63 -20.74
N LYS A 159 -4.46 -29.36 -20.40
CA LYS A 159 -4.08 -28.68 -19.14
C LYS A 159 -2.58 -28.44 -18.91
N ASN A 160 -1.72 -28.87 -19.83
CA ASN A 160 -0.27 -28.61 -19.75
C ASN A 160 0.08 -27.38 -20.56
N LEU A 161 0.84 -26.47 -19.96
CA LEU A 161 1.28 -25.24 -20.59
C LEU A 161 2.63 -25.44 -21.28
N PHE A 162 2.74 -24.90 -22.48
CA PHE A 162 3.94 -24.87 -23.30
C PHE A 162 4.26 -23.43 -23.69
N ILE A 163 5.53 -23.07 -23.60
CA ILE A 163 6.08 -21.78 -24.03
C ILE A 163 7.11 -22.08 -25.11
N ASN A 164 6.93 -21.53 -26.30
CA ASN A 164 7.80 -21.74 -27.46
C ASN A 164 8.00 -23.23 -27.80
N GLY A 165 6.99 -24.06 -27.51
CA GLY A 165 7.01 -25.52 -27.71
C GLY A 165 7.49 -26.34 -26.50
N ASP A 166 8.18 -25.72 -25.55
CA ASP A 166 8.71 -26.39 -24.36
C ASP A 166 7.69 -26.35 -23.21
N ARG A 167 7.54 -27.48 -22.50
CA ARG A 167 6.63 -27.55 -21.34
C ARG A 167 7.17 -26.68 -20.21
N LEU A 168 6.35 -25.77 -19.70
CA LEU A 168 6.71 -24.95 -18.55
C LEU A 168 6.58 -25.77 -17.26
N ASP A 169 7.57 -25.67 -16.37
CA ASP A 169 7.47 -26.18 -15.01
C ASP A 169 6.72 -25.17 -14.12
N GLU A 170 5.68 -25.66 -13.44
CA GLU A 170 4.69 -24.82 -12.76
C GLU A 170 4.37 -25.38 -11.36
N PRO A 171 5.31 -25.34 -10.40
CA PRO A 171 5.10 -25.92 -9.07
C PRO A 171 3.99 -25.24 -8.26
N TYR A 172 3.62 -24.00 -8.62
CA TYR A 172 2.54 -23.22 -8.01
C TYR A 172 1.14 -23.57 -8.54
N LYS A 173 1.05 -24.29 -9.67
CA LYS A 173 -0.21 -24.54 -10.37
C LYS A 173 -1.04 -25.60 -9.67
N ILE A 174 -2.36 -25.36 -9.61
CA ILE A 174 -3.33 -26.38 -9.23
C ILE A 174 -4.41 -26.55 -10.30
N HIS A 175 -4.90 -27.80 -10.39
CA HIS A 175 -6.15 -28.15 -11.07
C HIS A 175 -7.10 -28.76 -10.05
N VAL A 176 -8.26 -28.16 -9.89
CA VAL A 176 -9.34 -28.69 -9.05
C VAL A 176 -10.26 -29.63 -9.82
N ASP A 177 -10.22 -29.56 -11.15
CA ASP A 177 -10.93 -30.45 -12.05
C ASP A 177 -9.92 -31.34 -12.80
N SER A 178 -10.01 -32.64 -12.57
CA SER A 178 -9.16 -33.65 -13.23
C SER A 178 -9.58 -33.95 -14.67
N THR A 179 -10.78 -33.55 -15.07
CA THR A 179 -11.35 -33.81 -16.40
C THR A 179 -10.65 -32.94 -17.42
N VAL A 180 -10.10 -33.56 -18.47
CA VAL A 180 -9.62 -32.84 -19.65
C VAL A 180 -10.75 -32.81 -20.67
N TYR A 181 -11.27 -31.62 -20.96
CA TYR A 181 -12.30 -31.46 -21.97
C TYR A 181 -11.69 -31.49 -23.37
N SER A 182 -12.19 -32.41 -24.20
CA SER A 182 -11.82 -32.54 -25.61
C SER A 182 -12.46 -31.44 -26.47
N GLN A 183 -11.93 -31.25 -27.68
CA GLN A 183 -12.53 -30.35 -28.67
C GLN A 183 -13.75 -30.94 -29.39
N ASP A 184 -14.53 -31.77 -28.70
CA ASP A 184 -15.75 -32.34 -29.27
C ASP A 184 -16.86 -31.28 -29.42
N PRO A 185 -17.85 -31.49 -30.31
CA PRO A 185 -18.89 -30.49 -30.58
C PRO A 185 -19.80 -30.16 -29.39
N TRP A 186 -19.88 -31.02 -28.38
CA TRP A 186 -20.86 -30.89 -27.28
C TRP A 186 -20.30 -30.16 -26.06
N THR A 187 -18.99 -30.11 -25.93
CA THR A 187 -18.30 -29.34 -24.89
C THR A 187 -18.48 -27.82 -25.13
N PRO A 188 -18.88 -27.04 -24.11
CA PRO A 188 -18.88 -25.58 -24.17
C PRO A 188 -17.49 -25.01 -24.50
N GLU A 189 -17.44 -23.97 -25.34
CA GLU A 189 -16.17 -23.38 -25.81
C GLU A 189 -15.27 -22.89 -24.67
N GLU A 190 -15.87 -22.34 -23.62
CA GLU A 190 -15.18 -21.88 -22.41
C GLU A 190 -14.38 -23.00 -21.72
N LEU A 191 -14.90 -24.23 -21.72
CA LEU A 191 -14.23 -25.40 -21.15
C LEU A 191 -13.16 -25.97 -22.08
N LYS A 192 -13.35 -25.86 -23.40
CA LYS A 192 -12.32 -26.23 -24.38
C LYS A 192 -11.10 -25.34 -24.25
N VAL A 193 -11.33 -24.02 -24.28
CA VAL A 193 -10.29 -22.99 -24.18
C VAL A 193 -9.55 -23.04 -22.84
N ARG A 194 -10.25 -23.43 -21.76
CA ARG A 194 -9.65 -23.64 -20.44
C ARG A 194 -8.50 -24.66 -20.48
N ASP A 195 -8.73 -25.78 -21.15
CA ASP A 195 -7.84 -26.96 -21.12
C ASP A 195 -6.96 -27.07 -22.37
N ASN A 196 -7.34 -26.39 -23.46
CA ASN A 196 -6.66 -26.39 -24.76
C ASN A 196 -6.73 -24.99 -25.38
N TYR A 197 -5.61 -24.27 -25.39
CA TYR A 197 -5.53 -22.88 -25.85
C TYR A 197 -4.35 -22.69 -26.81
N GLY A 198 -4.52 -21.81 -27.79
CA GLY A 198 -3.45 -21.42 -28.70
C GLY A 198 -3.16 -22.47 -29.78
N PRO A 199 -1.98 -22.40 -30.41
CA PRO A 199 -0.86 -21.51 -30.10
C PRO A 199 -1.20 -20.03 -30.33
N ALA A 200 -0.73 -19.16 -29.43
CA ALA A 200 -0.90 -17.70 -29.54
C ALA A 200 0.42 -16.97 -29.25
N THR A 201 0.82 -16.07 -30.13
CA THR A 201 2.02 -15.25 -29.94
C THR A 201 1.70 -14.00 -29.13
N VAL A 202 2.45 -13.75 -28.07
CA VAL A 202 2.31 -12.57 -27.22
C VAL A 202 2.81 -11.33 -27.96
N PRO A 203 1.98 -10.30 -28.16
CA PRO A 203 2.38 -9.07 -28.83
C PRO A 203 3.52 -8.33 -28.12
N ALA A 204 4.18 -7.44 -28.84
CA ALA A 204 5.10 -6.49 -28.24
C ALA A 204 4.40 -5.66 -27.15
N ASN A 205 5.12 -5.37 -26.06
CA ASN A 205 4.60 -4.61 -24.91
C ASN A 205 3.39 -5.23 -24.18
N SER A 206 3.16 -6.52 -24.36
CA SER A 206 2.06 -7.25 -23.74
C SER A 206 2.52 -8.52 -23.04
N TYR A 207 1.65 -9.04 -22.17
CA TYR A 207 1.89 -10.21 -21.34
C TYR A 207 0.70 -11.16 -21.46
N PHE A 208 0.98 -12.46 -21.50
CA PHE A 208 -0.05 -13.48 -21.30
C PHE A 208 -0.06 -13.88 -19.83
N VAL A 209 -1.19 -13.77 -19.15
CA VAL A 209 -1.30 -14.00 -17.71
C VAL A 209 -2.29 -15.11 -17.40
N MET A 210 -2.03 -15.89 -16.36
CA MET A 210 -2.92 -16.96 -15.89
C MET A 210 -3.05 -16.95 -14.38
N GLY A 211 -4.16 -17.51 -13.90
CA GLY A 211 -4.31 -17.83 -12.49
C GLY A 211 -3.54 -19.11 -12.12
N ASP A 212 -3.09 -19.17 -10.87
CA ASP A 212 -2.47 -20.38 -10.31
C ASP A 212 -3.52 -21.49 -10.13
N ASN A 213 -4.79 -21.11 -9.88
CA ASN A 213 -5.94 -22.01 -9.92
C ASN A 213 -6.53 -22.05 -11.33
N ARG A 214 -6.05 -22.99 -12.14
CA ARG A 214 -6.27 -23.00 -13.59
C ARG A 214 -7.70 -23.21 -14.01
N ASP A 215 -8.46 -23.97 -13.22
CA ASP A 215 -9.83 -24.32 -13.59
C ASP A 215 -10.83 -23.24 -13.11
N ASN A 216 -10.44 -22.40 -12.15
CA ASN A 216 -11.25 -21.32 -11.58
C ASN A 216 -10.61 -19.93 -11.80
N SER A 217 -10.10 -19.69 -13.00
CA SER A 217 -9.44 -18.43 -13.34
C SER A 217 -9.91 -17.89 -14.67
N ASN A 218 -10.59 -16.73 -14.63
CA ASN A 218 -10.85 -15.92 -15.80
C ASN A 218 -9.62 -15.06 -16.12
N ASP A 219 -8.80 -15.54 -17.06
CA ASP A 219 -7.48 -15.00 -17.41
C ASP A 219 -7.26 -14.92 -18.94
N SER A 220 -6.01 -14.72 -19.39
CA SER A 220 -5.71 -14.41 -20.79
C SER A 220 -6.21 -15.43 -21.81
N ARG A 221 -6.54 -16.66 -21.39
CA ARG A 221 -7.22 -17.64 -22.23
C ARG A 221 -8.56 -17.13 -22.78
N TYR A 222 -9.27 -16.30 -22.02
CA TYR A 222 -10.64 -15.85 -22.33
C TYR A 222 -10.70 -14.47 -22.97
N TRP A 223 -9.82 -13.54 -22.56
CA TRP A 223 -9.87 -12.13 -22.97
C TRP A 223 -8.59 -11.60 -23.62
N GLY A 224 -7.56 -12.43 -23.78
CA GLY A 224 -6.33 -12.05 -24.47
C GLY A 224 -5.25 -11.45 -23.56
N PHE A 225 -4.44 -10.55 -24.10
CA PHE A 225 -3.19 -10.11 -23.47
C PHE A 225 -3.35 -8.86 -22.61
N VAL A 226 -2.50 -8.71 -21.59
CA VAL A 226 -2.38 -7.50 -20.76
C VAL A 226 -1.26 -6.64 -21.32
N THR A 227 -1.55 -5.41 -21.69
CA THR A 227 -0.53 -4.44 -22.11
C THR A 227 0.23 -3.89 -20.89
N TRP A 228 1.47 -3.45 -21.08
CA TRP A 228 2.27 -2.88 -20.00
C TRP A 228 1.60 -1.65 -19.33
N ASP A 229 0.84 -0.87 -20.08
CA ASP A 229 0.13 0.32 -19.57
C ASP A 229 -1.09 -0.02 -18.70
N GLU A 230 -1.58 -1.26 -18.75
CA GLU A 230 -2.67 -1.74 -17.90
C GLU A 230 -2.17 -2.25 -16.55
N VAL A 231 -0.86 -2.48 -16.41
CA VAL A 231 -0.25 -2.98 -15.18
C VAL A 231 -0.24 -1.90 -14.11
N ILE A 232 -0.86 -2.19 -12.98
CA ILE A 232 -0.96 -1.32 -11.81
C ILE A 232 0.28 -1.46 -10.93
N GLY A 233 0.70 -2.70 -10.67
CA GLY A 233 1.81 -2.97 -9.77
C GLY A 233 2.05 -4.46 -9.50
N LYS A 234 3.11 -4.76 -8.76
CA LYS A 234 3.38 -6.11 -8.25
C LYS A 234 2.97 -6.23 -6.79
N PRO A 235 2.25 -7.29 -6.38
CA PRO A 235 2.04 -7.57 -4.97
C PRO A 235 3.38 -7.75 -4.26
N LEU A 236 3.52 -7.18 -3.06
CA LEU A 236 4.76 -7.25 -2.27
C LEU A 236 4.68 -8.35 -1.21
N PHE A 237 3.85 -8.13 -0.20
CA PHE A 237 3.64 -9.05 0.91
C PHE A 237 2.20 -8.96 1.40
N ILE A 238 1.73 -10.05 1.98
CA ILE A 238 0.41 -10.12 2.62
C ILE A 238 0.52 -9.46 4.01
N TYR A 239 -0.11 -8.31 4.21
CA TYR A 239 -0.08 -7.61 5.51
C TYR A 239 -1.19 -8.08 6.44
N TRP A 240 -2.28 -8.62 5.89
CA TRP A 240 -3.38 -9.19 6.64
C TRP A 240 -4.09 -10.25 5.81
N SER A 241 -4.55 -11.31 6.45
CA SER A 241 -5.26 -12.40 5.80
C SER A 241 -6.40 -12.84 6.70
N TYR A 242 -7.63 -12.72 6.22
CA TYR A 242 -8.84 -13.06 6.97
C TYR A 242 -9.65 -14.07 6.17
N GLU A 243 -10.18 -15.10 6.84
CA GLU A 243 -11.06 -16.07 6.20
C GLU A 243 -12.42 -15.43 5.90
N SER A 244 -12.68 -15.19 4.60
CA SER A 244 -13.91 -14.60 4.09
C SER A 244 -14.45 -15.39 2.92
N ASP A 245 -15.76 -15.34 2.74
CA ASP A 245 -16.40 -15.89 1.53
C ASP A 245 -15.96 -15.12 0.28
N PRO A 246 -15.93 -15.77 -0.90
CA PRO A 246 -15.69 -15.09 -2.17
C PRO A 246 -16.63 -13.89 -2.36
N TYR A 247 -16.13 -12.84 -3.00
CA TYR A 247 -16.94 -11.65 -3.26
C TYR A 247 -18.13 -12.01 -4.17
N LEU A 248 -19.33 -11.70 -3.69
CA LEU A 248 -20.56 -11.75 -4.49
C LEU A 248 -20.92 -10.30 -4.87
N PRO A 249 -21.04 -9.97 -6.17
CA PRO A 249 -21.45 -8.65 -6.60
C PRO A 249 -22.88 -8.33 -6.15
N GLY A 250 -23.08 -7.15 -5.56
CA GLY A 250 -24.37 -6.69 -5.07
C GLY A 250 -24.23 -5.58 -4.01
N GLU A 251 -25.23 -4.71 -3.91
CA GLU A 251 -25.29 -3.70 -2.84
C GLU A 251 -25.63 -4.39 -1.51
N LYS A 252 -24.73 -4.27 -0.52
CA LYS A 252 -25.01 -4.73 0.84
C LYS A 252 -25.86 -3.70 1.58
N SER A 253 -26.90 -4.16 2.26
CA SER A 253 -27.67 -3.31 3.18
C SER A 253 -26.79 -2.82 4.34
N ILE A 254 -27.09 -1.65 4.93
CA ILE A 254 -26.39 -1.12 6.12
C ILE A 254 -26.38 -2.14 7.26
N ARG A 255 -27.45 -2.94 7.40
CA ARG A 255 -27.50 -4.02 8.41
C ARG A 255 -26.47 -5.10 8.12
N GLU A 256 -26.41 -5.57 6.88
CA GLU A 256 -25.44 -6.59 6.45
C GLU A 256 -24.00 -6.08 6.57
N TRP A 257 -23.77 -4.80 6.27
CA TRP A 257 -22.50 -4.12 6.52
C TRP A 257 -22.15 -4.16 8.02
N LEU A 258 -23.05 -3.74 8.91
CA LEU A 258 -22.82 -3.77 10.36
C LEU A 258 -22.57 -5.20 10.89
N TYR A 259 -23.35 -6.19 10.44
CA TYR A 259 -23.13 -7.59 10.80
C TYR A 259 -21.78 -8.10 10.30
N SER A 260 -21.35 -7.71 9.09
CA SER A 260 -20.03 -8.04 8.56
C SER A 260 -18.91 -7.51 9.44
N TYR A 261 -18.96 -6.24 9.88
CA TYR A 261 -17.93 -5.68 10.76
C TYR A 261 -18.00 -6.24 12.19
N GLY A 262 -19.20 -6.45 12.73
CA GLY A 262 -19.39 -7.07 14.03
C GLY A 262 -18.84 -8.50 14.08
N SER A 263 -19.11 -9.29 13.05
CA SER A 263 -18.55 -10.64 12.92
C SER A 263 -17.03 -10.64 12.77
N ILE A 264 -16.44 -9.71 12.01
CA ILE A 264 -14.98 -9.55 11.93
C ILE A 264 -14.40 -9.25 13.31
N ALA A 265 -15.01 -8.38 14.12
CA ALA A 265 -14.52 -8.06 15.45
C ALA A 265 -14.57 -9.27 16.40
N ILE A 266 -15.68 -10.02 16.39
CA ILE A 266 -15.86 -11.22 17.23
C ILE A 266 -14.91 -12.34 16.80
N HIS A 267 -14.72 -12.51 15.48
CA HIS A 267 -13.93 -13.58 14.89
C HIS A 267 -12.54 -13.13 14.45
N PHE A 268 -12.08 -11.98 14.93
CA PHE A 268 -10.82 -11.40 14.48
C PHE A 268 -9.67 -12.37 14.71
N PHE A 269 -9.57 -12.92 15.91
CA PHE A 269 -8.45 -13.78 16.29
C PHE A 269 -8.52 -15.19 15.70
N ASN A 270 -9.72 -15.75 15.51
CA ASN A 270 -9.88 -17.13 15.06
C ASN A 270 -9.94 -17.28 13.53
N ARG A 271 -10.40 -16.26 12.81
CA ARG A 271 -10.45 -16.25 11.33
C ARG A 271 -9.28 -15.52 10.67
N THR A 272 -8.47 -14.79 11.44
CA THR A 272 -7.20 -14.26 10.90
C THR A 272 -6.20 -15.39 10.68
N ARG A 273 -5.71 -15.51 9.46
CA ARG A 273 -4.67 -16.47 9.06
C ARG A 273 -3.29 -15.90 9.36
N TRP A 274 -2.93 -15.91 10.63
CA TRP A 274 -1.69 -15.32 11.17
C TRP A 274 -0.42 -15.77 10.43
N PHE A 275 -0.34 -17.04 10.03
CA PHE A 275 0.81 -17.61 9.34
C PHE A 275 1.06 -17.05 7.94
N ARG A 276 0.10 -16.34 7.35
CA ARG A 276 0.23 -15.69 6.02
C ARG A 276 0.72 -14.26 6.13
N ILE A 277 0.72 -13.66 7.32
CA ILE A 277 1.15 -12.27 7.51
C ILE A 277 2.66 -12.19 7.31
N GLY A 278 3.10 -11.27 6.46
CA GLY A 278 4.50 -11.09 6.07
C GLY A 278 4.98 -12.04 4.97
N THR A 279 4.13 -12.94 4.47
CA THR A 279 4.48 -13.81 3.33
C THR A 279 4.65 -12.95 2.07
N LEU A 280 5.81 -13.10 1.41
CA LEU A 280 6.07 -12.49 0.11
C LEU A 280 5.17 -13.14 -0.94
N VAL A 281 4.73 -12.34 -1.90
CA VAL A 281 3.90 -12.82 -3.01
C VAL A 281 4.80 -13.01 -4.24
N ASP A 282 5.27 -14.24 -4.44
CA ASP A 282 6.15 -14.63 -5.55
C ASP A 282 5.66 -15.81 -6.41
#